data_AF-A0A1C6R5P6-F1
#
_entry.id   AF-A0A1C6R5P6-F1
#
_cell.length_a   1.000
_cell.length_b   1.000
_cell.length_c   1.000
_cell.angle_alpha   90.00
_cell.angle_beta   90.00
_cell.angle_gamma   90.00
#
_symmetry.space_group_name_H-M   'P 1'
#
loop_
_entity.id
_entity.type
_entity.pdbx_description
1 polymer ?
#
loop_
_entity_poly.entity_id
_entity_poly.type
_entity_poly.pdbx_seq_one_letter_code
_entity_poly.pdbx_strand_id
1 'polypeptide(L)'
;MCQRGEGSEPRPVPWGPPGRGSALSPTPTKENTSTVLQCTAVTDTPITHALVALVEMPGGPDDPDDHLADRPYVLCELGEHDEDTEHAAHLWTAETEPPRNLWFRWTESGSGLRVHHRFVILPGCPAKLIDVHEGYRQWCGFPDEHPGEHSFHVTDPLRDALAERARLEAQRLISEDDADDTPDES
;
A
#
# COMPACT_ATOMS: atom_id res chain seq x y z
N MET A 1 -67.96 -30.87 10.83
CA MET A 1 -67.24 -30.09 11.85
C MET A 1 -66.03 -29.46 11.20
N CYS A 2 -66.05 -28.13 11.08
CA CYS A 2 -64.92 -27.17 11.13
C CYS A 2 -65.58 -25.79 10.93
N GLN A 3 -65.59 -25.03 12.02
CA GLN A 3 -66.34 -23.78 12.18
C GLN A 3 -65.63 -22.61 11.48
N ARG A 4 -66.42 -21.71 10.92
CA ARG A 4 -66.01 -20.37 10.46
C ARG A 4 -65.67 -19.52 11.68
N GLY A 5 -64.46 -18.96 11.69
CA GLY A 5 -64.07 -17.87 12.60
C GLY A 5 -64.30 -16.54 11.91
N GLU A 6 -65.19 -15.74 12.49
CA GLU A 6 -65.43 -14.33 12.18
C GLU A 6 -64.46 -13.45 12.99
N GLY A 7 -64.17 -12.24 12.48
CA GLY A 7 -63.77 -11.11 13.31
C GLY A 7 -62.35 -10.60 13.13
N SER A 8 -62.19 -9.53 12.35
CA SER A 8 -61.99 -8.16 12.86
C SER A 8 -61.20 -7.32 11.85
N GLU A 9 -61.93 -6.45 11.15
CA GLU A 9 -61.39 -5.41 10.29
C GLU A 9 -60.73 -4.31 11.14
N PRO A 10 -59.53 -3.82 10.78
CA PRO A 10 -58.89 -2.71 11.49
C PRO A 10 -59.55 -1.37 11.12
N ARG A 11 -59.88 -0.57 12.15
CA ARG A 11 -60.39 0.79 12.02
C ARG A 11 -59.31 1.74 11.47
N PRO A 12 -59.64 2.68 10.57
CA PRO A 12 -58.69 3.67 10.08
C PRO A 12 -58.37 4.73 11.16
N VAL A 13 -57.09 5.01 11.31
CA VAL A 13 -56.53 6.11 12.12
C VAL A 13 -56.72 7.47 11.41
N PRO A 14 -57.06 8.54 12.14
CA PRO A 14 -57.23 9.87 11.55
C PRO A 14 -55.89 10.52 11.19
N TRP A 15 -55.91 11.18 10.04
CA TRP A 15 -54.81 11.94 9.45
C TRP A 15 -54.42 13.14 10.32
N GLY A 16 -53.19 13.15 10.84
CA GLY A 16 -52.53 14.34 11.35
C GLY A 16 -51.78 15.07 10.21
N PRO A 17 -51.64 16.40 10.26
CA PRO A 17 -50.97 17.15 9.20
C PRO A 17 -49.45 16.94 9.28
N PRO A 18 -48.77 16.55 8.18
CA PRO A 18 -47.31 16.65 8.14
C PRO A 18 -46.93 18.14 8.03
N GLY A 19 -46.05 18.53 8.95
CA GLY A 19 -45.53 19.87 9.11
C GLY A 19 -44.70 20.38 7.93
N ARG A 20 -44.50 21.69 7.96
CA ARG A 20 -43.77 22.54 7.01
C ARG A 20 -42.51 21.86 6.49
N GLY A 21 -42.47 21.65 5.18
CA GLY A 21 -41.25 21.33 4.45
C GLY A 21 -40.32 22.54 4.45
N SER A 22 -39.25 22.46 5.25
CA SER A 22 -38.02 23.20 4.96
C SER A 22 -37.23 22.37 3.97
N ALA A 23 -37.28 22.74 2.70
CA ALA A 23 -36.38 22.22 1.68
C ALA A 23 -34.96 22.66 2.05
N LEU A 24 -34.18 21.71 2.58
CA LEU A 24 -32.74 21.83 2.70
C LEU A 24 -32.17 21.91 1.29
N SER A 25 -31.44 22.99 1.01
CA SER A 25 -30.65 23.16 -0.20
C SER A 25 -29.77 21.93 -0.46
N PRO A 26 -29.57 21.51 -1.72
CA PRO A 26 -28.59 20.47 -2.03
C PRO A 26 -27.21 20.94 -1.58
N THR A 27 -26.59 20.18 -0.67
CA THR A 27 -25.18 20.35 -0.33
C THR A 27 -24.34 20.15 -1.59
N PRO A 28 -23.35 21.00 -1.86
CA PRO A 28 -22.44 20.78 -2.98
C PRO A 28 -21.76 19.44 -2.80
N THR A 29 -21.86 18.58 -3.81
CA THR A 29 -21.03 17.37 -3.96
C THR A 29 -19.60 17.83 -3.81
N LYS A 30 -18.95 17.48 -2.69
CA LYS A 30 -17.51 17.66 -2.56
C LYS A 30 -16.90 16.84 -3.69
N GLU A 31 -16.34 17.53 -4.67
CA GLU A 31 -15.37 16.95 -5.58
C GLU A 31 -14.38 16.19 -4.70
N ASN A 32 -14.43 14.87 -4.79
CA ASN A 32 -13.57 13.98 -4.05
C ASN A 32 -12.18 14.12 -4.68
N THR A 33 -11.50 15.20 -4.33
CA THR A 33 -10.05 15.25 -4.42
C THR A 33 -9.60 14.25 -3.37
N SER A 34 -9.57 12.97 -3.74
CA SER A 34 -8.95 11.92 -2.91
C SER A 34 -7.49 12.31 -2.77
N THR A 35 -7.21 13.12 -1.75
CA THR A 35 -5.90 13.13 -1.14
C THR A 35 -5.71 11.72 -0.62
N VAL A 36 -5.10 10.86 -1.43
CA VAL A 36 -4.70 9.51 -1.03
C VAL A 36 -3.71 9.70 0.11
N LEU A 37 -4.16 9.46 1.34
CA LEU A 37 -3.31 9.62 2.50
C LEU A 37 -2.52 8.31 2.67
N GLN A 38 -1.24 8.37 2.36
CA GLN A 38 -0.32 7.29 2.70
C GLN A 38 -0.24 7.16 4.22
N CYS A 39 -0.41 5.94 4.76
CA CYS A 39 -0.16 5.66 6.16
C CYS A 39 1.29 6.01 6.52
N THR A 40 1.49 6.75 7.61
CA THR A 40 2.81 7.15 8.12
C THR A 40 3.19 6.45 9.43
N ALA A 41 2.47 5.37 9.79
CA ALA A 41 2.74 4.60 11.00
C ALA A 41 4.14 3.98 10.94
N VAL A 42 4.89 4.14 12.03
CA VAL A 42 6.27 3.68 12.17
C VAL A 42 6.42 2.91 13.47
N THR A 43 7.22 1.85 13.46
CA THR A 43 7.53 1.10 14.68
C THR A 43 8.97 0.58 14.67
N ASP A 44 9.48 0.27 15.87
CA ASP A 44 10.76 -0.41 16.03
C ASP A 44 10.71 -1.79 15.35
N THR A 45 11.73 -2.13 14.57
CA THR A 45 11.86 -3.49 14.06
C THR A 45 12.22 -4.41 15.23
N PRO A 46 11.43 -5.46 15.52
CA PRO A 46 11.82 -6.44 16.53
C PRO A 46 12.92 -7.35 15.97
N ILE A 47 14.15 -6.84 15.94
CA ILE A 47 15.32 -7.40 15.21
C ILE A 47 15.46 -8.90 15.46
N THR A 48 15.45 -9.35 16.72
CA THR A 48 15.59 -10.79 17.05
C THR A 48 14.50 -11.65 16.40
N HIS A 49 13.24 -11.18 16.38
CA HIS A 49 12.15 -11.94 15.78
C HIS A 49 12.19 -11.86 14.24
N ALA A 50 12.62 -10.71 13.69
CA ALA A 50 12.80 -10.52 12.26
C ALA A 50 13.90 -11.42 11.69
N LEU A 51 15.04 -11.54 12.39
CA LEU A 51 16.13 -12.45 12.04
C LEU A 51 15.64 -13.90 11.97
N VAL A 52 14.92 -14.36 12.99
CA VAL A 52 14.33 -15.72 13.00
C VAL A 52 13.43 -15.91 11.79
N ALA A 53 12.53 -14.96 11.51
CA ALA A 53 11.62 -15.06 10.39
C ALA A 53 12.33 -15.08 9.02
N LEU A 54 13.42 -14.32 8.84
CA LEU A 54 14.23 -14.32 7.62
C LEU A 54 14.98 -15.64 7.42
N VAL A 55 15.58 -16.17 8.50
CA VAL A 55 16.29 -17.46 8.46
C VAL A 55 15.33 -18.62 8.16
N GLU A 56 14.12 -18.58 8.71
CA GLU A 56 13.12 -19.63 8.51
C GLU A 56 12.41 -19.56 7.15
N MET A 57 12.45 -18.40 6.48
CA MET A 57 11.78 -18.20 5.19
C MET A 57 12.45 -19.03 4.09
N PRO A 58 11.70 -19.89 3.36
CA PRO A 58 12.20 -20.52 2.15
C PRO A 58 12.55 -19.46 1.08
N GLY A 59 13.80 -19.46 0.64
CA GLY A 59 14.32 -18.42 -0.26
C GLY A 59 14.56 -17.07 0.42
N GLY A 60 14.76 -17.07 1.74
CA GLY A 60 15.25 -15.91 2.50
C GLY A 60 16.64 -15.43 2.07
N PRO A 61 17.13 -14.30 2.61
CA PRO A 61 18.44 -13.77 2.29
C PRO A 61 19.57 -14.69 2.77
N ASP A 62 20.69 -14.69 2.04
CA ASP A 62 21.89 -15.42 2.44
C ASP A 62 22.53 -14.85 3.72
N ASP A 63 22.45 -13.53 3.91
CA ASP A 63 22.91 -12.82 5.11
C ASP A 63 21.76 -12.00 5.72
N PRO A 64 20.96 -12.60 6.63
CA PRO A 64 19.81 -11.92 7.25
C PRO A 64 20.23 -10.82 8.23
N ASP A 65 21.42 -10.90 8.82
CA ASP A 65 21.94 -9.89 9.75
C ASP A 65 22.29 -8.60 9.01
N ASP A 66 23.03 -8.72 7.90
CA ASP A 66 23.36 -7.58 7.05
C ASP A 66 22.09 -6.92 6.47
N HIS A 67 21.13 -7.74 6.01
CA HIS A 67 19.85 -7.24 5.49
C HIS A 67 19.04 -6.39 6.48
N LEU A 68 19.17 -6.65 7.78
CA LEU A 68 18.48 -5.90 8.84
C LEU A 68 19.31 -4.79 9.46
N ALA A 69 20.62 -4.72 9.21
CA ALA A 69 21.52 -3.78 9.86
C ALA A 69 21.07 -2.32 9.69
N ASP A 70 20.56 -1.97 8.50
CA ASP A 70 20.10 -0.62 8.16
C ASP A 70 18.60 -0.41 8.38
N ARG A 71 17.90 -1.34 9.06
CA ARG A 71 16.45 -1.32 9.23
C ARG A 71 16.01 -1.38 10.70
N PRO A 72 16.49 -0.46 11.58
CA PRO A 72 16.07 -0.41 12.99
C PRO A 72 14.60 -0.03 13.18
N TYR A 73 14.00 0.62 12.18
CA TYR A 73 12.59 1.01 12.15
C TYR A 73 11.95 0.57 10.83
N VAL A 74 10.64 0.36 10.85
CA VAL A 74 9.84 0.07 9.65
C VAL A 74 8.64 1.00 9.56
N LEU A 75 8.32 1.41 8.33
CA LEU A 75 7.20 2.26 7.96
C LEU A 75 6.09 1.40 7.35
N CYS A 76 4.83 1.73 7.58
CA CYS A 76 3.71 1.06 6.90
C CYS A 76 3.75 1.31 5.39
N GLU A 77 3.68 0.23 4.60
CA GLU A 77 3.76 0.24 3.14
C GLU A 77 2.39 0.00 2.46
N LEU A 78 1.31 -0.19 3.22
CA LEU A 78 -0.02 -0.49 2.68
C LEU A 78 -0.76 0.72 2.08
N GLY A 79 -0.20 1.92 2.15
CA GLY A 79 -0.88 3.13 1.67
C GLY A 79 -2.06 3.52 2.56
N GLU A 80 -3.19 3.90 1.98
CA GLU A 80 -4.43 4.22 2.70
C GLU A 80 -5.13 2.93 3.14
N HIS A 81 -5.44 2.81 4.43
CA HIS A 81 -6.21 1.69 4.97
C HIS A 81 -6.97 2.14 6.22
N ASP A 82 -7.98 1.37 6.63
CA ASP A 82 -8.76 1.63 7.84
C ASP A 82 -7.97 1.30 9.13
N GLU A 83 -8.50 1.73 10.27
CA GLU A 83 -7.92 1.49 11.61
C GLU A 83 -7.99 0.01 12.03
N ASP A 84 -8.85 -0.78 11.40
CA ASP A 84 -9.01 -2.21 11.68
C ASP A 84 -7.97 -3.07 10.93
N THR A 85 -7.29 -2.49 9.94
CA THR A 85 -6.24 -3.14 9.15
C THR A 85 -4.90 -3.07 9.88
N GLU A 86 -4.29 -4.24 10.13
CA GLU A 86 -2.91 -4.28 10.63
C GLU A 86 -1.98 -3.56 9.66
N HIS A 87 -1.16 -2.63 10.17
CA HIS A 87 -0.06 -2.04 9.43
C HIS A 87 0.88 -3.16 8.93
N ALA A 88 1.54 -2.93 7.80
CA ALA A 88 2.47 -3.90 7.26
C ALA A 88 3.68 -3.25 6.59
N ALA A 89 4.84 -3.87 6.76
CA ALA A 89 6.09 -3.50 6.12
C ALA A 89 6.70 -4.73 5.44
N HIS A 90 7.22 -4.56 4.23
CA HIS A 90 7.83 -5.63 3.46
C HIS A 90 9.25 -5.87 3.95
N LEU A 91 9.60 -7.11 4.25
CA LEU A 91 10.94 -7.46 4.70
C LEU A 91 11.78 -8.13 3.64
N TRP A 92 11.21 -9.08 2.88
CA TRP A 92 11.98 -9.83 1.88
C TRP A 92 11.08 -10.41 0.79
N THR A 93 11.63 -10.56 -0.42
CA THR A 93 11.00 -11.29 -1.53
C THR A 93 11.85 -12.49 -1.90
N ALA A 94 11.33 -13.70 -1.71
CA ALA A 94 11.93 -14.90 -2.25
C ALA A 94 11.65 -15.00 -3.75
N GLU A 95 12.68 -15.36 -4.52
CA GLU A 95 12.63 -15.56 -5.97
C GLU A 95 11.92 -16.87 -6.35
N THR A 96 10.63 -16.97 -6.02
CA THR A 96 9.74 -18.04 -6.47
C THR A 96 8.81 -17.54 -7.57
N GLU A 97 8.12 -18.45 -8.28
CA GLU A 97 7.10 -18.08 -9.25
C GLU A 97 5.72 -18.66 -8.85
N PRO A 98 4.76 -17.82 -8.39
CA PRO A 98 4.87 -16.38 -8.12
C PRO A 98 5.75 -16.10 -6.88
N PRO A 99 6.27 -14.86 -6.72
CA PRO A 99 7.13 -14.51 -5.58
C PRO A 99 6.44 -14.76 -4.25
N ARG A 100 7.23 -15.01 -3.21
CA ARG A 100 6.76 -15.10 -1.82
C ARG A 100 7.38 -13.95 -1.06
N ASN A 101 6.56 -13.20 -0.34
CA ASN A 101 7.00 -12.02 0.39
C ASN A 101 6.87 -12.25 1.88
N LEU A 102 7.93 -11.98 2.64
CA LEU A 102 7.86 -11.88 4.08
C LEU A 102 7.40 -10.48 4.46
N TRP A 103 6.29 -10.43 5.19
CA TRP A 103 5.71 -9.20 5.72
C TRP A 103 5.79 -9.20 7.24
N PHE A 104 6.19 -8.06 7.79
CA PHE A 104 6.02 -7.74 9.18
C PHE A 104 4.70 -6.99 9.36
N ARG A 105 3.80 -7.52 10.18
CA ARG A 105 2.49 -6.92 10.45
C ARG A 105 2.35 -6.54 11.91
N TRP A 106 1.78 -5.37 12.18
CA TRP A 106 1.57 -4.90 13.54
C TRP A 106 0.29 -4.12 13.75
N THR A 107 -0.17 -4.10 14.99
CA THR A 107 -1.20 -3.18 15.48
C THR A 107 -0.66 -2.36 16.64
N GLU A 108 -1.01 -1.08 16.66
CA GLU A 108 -0.78 -0.23 17.82
C GLU A 108 -1.90 -0.51 18.84
N SER A 109 -1.54 -0.87 20.07
CA SER A 109 -2.55 -0.87 21.14
C SER A 109 -3.02 0.57 21.38
N GLY A 110 -4.29 0.78 21.70
CA GLY A 110 -4.86 2.12 21.97
C GLY A 110 -4.22 2.92 23.12
N SER A 111 -3.17 2.38 23.77
CA SER A 111 -2.33 3.07 24.75
C SER A 111 -0.93 3.44 24.25
N GLY A 112 -0.57 3.04 23.02
CA GLY A 112 0.75 3.26 22.39
C GLY A 112 1.91 2.49 23.03
N LEU A 113 1.67 1.73 24.11
CA LEU A 113 2.72 1.11 24.94
C LEU A 113 3.07 -0.34 24.56
N ARG A 114 2.21 -0.99 23.77
CA ARG A 114 2.43 -2.36 23.29
C ARG A 114 2.10 -2.45 21.82
N VAL A 115 3.04 -3.00 21.07
CA VAL A 115 2.87 -3.38 19.66
C VAL A 115 2.63 -4.88 19.63
N HIS A 116 1.49 -5.29 19.11
CA HIS A 116 1.26 -6.70 18.80
C HIS A 116 1.74 -6.93 17.37
N HIS A 117 2.64 -7.87 17.17
CA HIS A 117 3.23 -8.10 15.86
C HIS A 117 3.29 -9.57 15.48
N ARG A 118 3.38 -9.81 14.17
CA ARG A 118 3.59 -11.12 13.57
C ARG A 118 4.36 -11.00 12.26
N PHE A 119 5.03 -12.08 11.90
CA PHE A 119 5.65 -12.24 10.59
C PHE A 119 4.81 -13.21 9.78
N VAL A 120 4.54 -12.88 8.52
CA VAL A 120 3.73 -13.69 7.64
C VAL A 120 4.33 -13.75 6.26
N ILE A 121 4.44 -14.96 5.71
CA ILE A 121 4.81 -15.16 4.31
C ILE A 121 3.53 -15.17 3.49
N LEU A 122 3.42 -14.22 2.57
CA LEU A 122 2.28 -14.09 1.67
C LEU A 122 2.72 -14.34 0.23
N PRO A 123 1.86 -14.95 -0.61
CA PRO A 123 2.08 -14.88 -2.05
C PRO A 123 2.11 -13.41 -2.48
N GLY A 124 3.06 -13.06 -3.35
CA GLY A 124 3.04 -11.79 -4.05
C GLY A 124 1.91 -11.75 -5.07
N CYS A 125 1.44 -10.55 -5.34
CA CYS A 125 0.46 -10.31 -6.40
C CYS A 125 0.97 -10.87 -7.73
N PRO A 126 0.18 -11.66 -8.47
CA PRO A 126 0.62 -12.30 -9.71
C PRO A 126 0.74 -11.33 -10.89
N ALA A 127 0.36 -10.06 -10.71
CA ALA A 127 0.44 -9.04 -11.76
C ALA A 127 1.90 -8.73 -12.11
N LYS A 128 2.17 -8.70 -13.42
CA LYS A 128 3.46 -8.34 -14.00
C LYS A 128 3.31 -7.14 -14.91
N LEU A 129 4.18 -6.15 -14.74
CA LEU A 129 4.46 -5.18 -15.79
C LEU A 129 5.52 -5.78 -16.72
N ILE A 130 5.23 -5.79 -18.01
CA ILE A 130 6.16 -6.23 -19.06
C ILE A 130 6.36 -5.05 -19.98
N ASP A 131 7.56 -4.47 -19.95
CA ASP A 131 7.97 -3.51 -20.96
C ASP A 131 8.61 -4.27 -22.12
N VAL A 132 7.94 -4.24 -23.28
CA VAL A 132 8.39 -4.96 -24.48
C VAL A 132 9.51 -4.23 -25.22
N HIS A 133 9.67 -2.92 -25.01
CA HIS A 133 10.66 -2.10 -25.68
C HIS A 133 11.99 -2.11 -24.93
N GLU A 134 11.93 -1.97 -23.60
CA GLU A 134 13.10 -1.98 -22.72
C GLU A 134 13.45 -3.38 -22.20
N GLY A 135 12.57 -4.36 -22.42
CA GLY A 135 12.82 -5.76 -22.13
C GLY A 135 12.83 -6.13 -20.65
N TYR A 136 12.41 -5.22 -19.75
CA TYR A 136 12.33 -5.50 -18.31
C TYR A 136 10.95 -6.03 -17.91
N ARG A 137 10.95 -6.82 -16.83
CA ARG A 137 9.76 -7.39 -16.21
C ARG A 137 9.79 -7.10 -14.73
N GLN A 138 8.70 -6.55 -14.21
CA GLN A 138 8.56 -6.22 -12.81
C GLN A 138 7.28 -6.83 -12.25
N TRP A 139 7.38 -7.55 -11.13
CA TRP A 139 6.21 -8.00 -10.37
C TRP A 139 5.63 -6.86 -9.54
N CYS A 140 4.32 -6.90 -9.30
CA CYS A 140 3.72 -6.06 -8.27
C CYS A 140 4.34 -6.40 -6.90
N GLY A 141 4.76 -5.37 -6.15
CA GLY A 141 5.40 -5.51 -4.84
C GLY A 141 4.44 -5.79 -3.69
N PHE A 142 3.12 -5.74 -3.92
CA PHE A 142 2.11 -5.93 -2.89
C PHE A 142 1.73 -7.41 -2.69
N PRO A 143 1.18 -7.78 -1.52
CA PRO A 143 0.65 -9.13 -1.31
C PRO A 143 -0.54 -9.41 -2.24
N ASP A 144 -0.84 -10.69 -2.46
CA ASP A 144 -2.03 -11.08 -3.23
C ASP A 144 -3.32 -10.51 -2.61
N GLU A 145 -4.32 -10.26 -3.46
CA GLU A 145 -5.61 -9.67 -3.09
C GLU A 145 -5.54 -8.26 -2.44
N HIS A 146 -4.53 -7.46 -2.78
CA HIS A 146 -4.39 -6.11 -2.23
C HIS A 146 -5.52 -5.15 -2.71
N PRO A 147 -6.09 -4.31 -1.82
CA PRO A 147 -7.16 -3.37 -2.15
C PRO A 147 -6.59 -2.07 -2.72
N GLY A 148 -6.02 -2.10 -3.93
CA GLY A 148 -5.44 -0.91 -4.54
C GLY A 148 -4.89 -1.15 -5.94
N GLU A 149 -4.38 -0.09 -6.57
CA GLU A 149 -3.64 -0.24 -7.81
C GLU A 149 -2.34 -1.03 -7.59
N HIS A 150 -1.85 -1.69 -8.64
CA HIS A 150 -0.57 -2.39 -8.58
C HIS A 150 0.58 -1.40 -8.32
N SER A 151 1.64 -1.87 -7.65
CA SER A 151 2.75 -1.01 -7.21
C SER A 151 3.39 -0.17 -8.33
N PHE A 152 3.36 -0.67 -9.57
CA PHE A 152 3.89 0.03 -10.75
C PHE A 152 2.96 1.12 -11.32
N HIS A 153 1.70 1.20 -10.87
CA HIS A 153 0.79 2.30 -11.20
C HIS A 153 0.78 3.41 -10.14
N VAL A 154 1.39 3.16 -8.98
CA VAL A 154 1.50 4.17 -7.92
C VAL A 154 2.54 5.23 -8.34
N THR A 155 2.04 6.42 -8.64
CA THR A 155 2.86 7.62 -8.85
C THR A 155 3.54 8.00 -7.54
N ASP A 156 4.86 8.08 -7.57
CA ASP A 156 5.66 8.64 -6.47
C ASP A 156 6.31 9.93 -7.00
N PRO A 157 5.72 11.11 -6.72
CA PRO A 157 6.23 12.37 -7.23
C PRO A 157 7.68 12.66 -6.83
N LEU A 158 8.13 12.13 -5.68
CA LEU A 158 9.51 12.32 -5.23
C LEU A 158 10.45 11.42 -6.05
N ARG A 159 10.12 10.15 -6.24
CA ARG A 159 10.88 9.23 -7.09
C ARG A 159 10.98 9.77 -8.52
N ASP A 160 9.89 10.28 -9.08
CA ASP A 160 9.87 10.83 -10.43
C ASP A 160 10.77 12.07 -10.55
N ALA A 161 10.74 12.96 -9.55
CA ALA A 161 11.63 14.12 -9.50
C ALA A 161 13.12 13.74 -9.36
N LEU A 162 13.42 12.72 -8.54
CA LEU A 162 14.79 12.19 -8.39
C LEU A 162 15.30 11.53 -9.67
N ALA A 163 14.46 10.74 -10.33
CA ALA A 163 14.79 10.11 -11.61
C ALA A 163 15.07 11.15 -12.68
N GLU A 164 14.26 12.21 -12.76
CA GLU A 164 14.48 13.30 -13.71
C GLU A 164 15.79 14.05 -13.43
N ARG A 165 16.07 14.34 -12.15
CA ARG A 165 17.34 14.95 -11.76
C ARG A 165 18.54 14.09 -12.15
N ALA A 166 18.47 12.78 -11.91
CA ALA A 166 19.54 11.85 -12.29
C ALA A 166 19.76 11.83 -13.81
N ARG A 167 18.68 11.89 -14.63
CA ARG A 167 18.79 11.99 -16.09
C ARG A 167 19.47 13.28 -16.55
N LEU A 168 19.09 14.42 -15.97
CA LEU A 168 19.70 15.71 -16.29
C LEU A 168 21.18 15.75 -15.92
N GLU A 169 21.55 15.20 -14.76
CA GLU A 169 22.95 15.09 -14.33
C GLU A 169 23.75 14.17 -15.26
N ALA A 170 23.19 13.03 -15.68
CA ALA A 170 23.83 12.15 -16.66
C ALA A 170 24.04 12.83 -18.02
N GLN A 171 23.04 13.56 -18.52
CA GLN A 171 23.15 14.32 -19.77
C GLN A 171 24.23 15.40 -19.71
N ARG A 172 24.33 16.11 -18.58
CA ARG A 172 25.38 17.11 -18.37
C ARG A 172 26.76 16.47 -18.45
N LEU A 173 26.99 15.36 -17.75
CA LEU A 173 28.29 14.68 -17.75
C LEU A 173 28.69 14.20 -19.15
N ILE A 174 27.75 13.66 -19.93
CA ILE A 174 28.02 13.26 -21.32
C ILE A 174 28.38 14.48 -22.18
N SER A 175 27.69 15.60 -21.98
CA SER A 175 27.93 16.83 -22.76
C SER A 175 29.24 17.54 -22.39
N GLU A 176 29.71 17.40 -21.15
CA GLU A 176 30.99 17.95 -20.67
C GLU A 176 32.19 17.16 -21.20
N ASP A 177 32.05 15.83 -21.37
CA ASP A 177 33.08 14.95 -21.94
C ASP A 177 33.27 15.21 -23.45
N ASP A 178 32.19 15.51 -24.18
CA ASP A 178 32.23 15.86 -25.60
C ASP A 178 32.88 17.24 -25.88
N ALA A 179 33.02 18.10 -24.86
CA ALA A 179 33.56 19.46 -25.01
C ALA A 179 35.10 19.53 -24.88
N ASP A 180 35.75 18.48 -24.36
CA ASP A 180 37.22 18.42 -24.16
C ASP A 180 37.98 17.88 -25.39
N ASP A 181 37.26 17.43 -26.43
CA ASP A 181 37.84 16.81 -27.63
C ASP A 181 37.95 17.80 -28.83
N THR A 182 38.06 19.11 -28.57
CA THR A 182 38.38 20.07 -29.65
C THR A 182 39.89 20.01 -29.96
N PRO A 183 40.32 19.53 -31.14
CA PRO A 183 41.74 19.43 -31.46
C PRO A 183 42.34 20.84 -31.62
N ASP A 184 43.43 21.08 -30.89
CA ASP A 184 44.27 22.26 -31.01
C ASP A 184 44.88 22.32 -32.43
N GLU A 185 44.27 23.11 -33.32
CA GLU A 185 44.80 23.38 -34.66
C GLU A 185 46.11 24.17 -34.54
N SER A 186 47.25 23.49 -34.73
CA SER A 186 48.59 24.06 -34.90
C SER A 186 48.87 24.54 -36.32
#